data_AF-A0A1Z9KEM0-F1
#
_entry.id   AF-A0A1Z9KEM0-F1
#
_cell.length_a   1.000
_cell.length_b   1.000
_cell.length_c   1.000
_cell.angle_alpha   90.00
_cell.angle_beta   90.00
_cell.angle_gamma   90.00
#
_symmetry.space_group_name_H-M   'P 1'
#
loop_
_entity.id
_entity.type
_entity.pdbx_description
1 polymer ?
#
loop_
_entity_poly.entity_id
_entity_poly.type
_entity_poly.pdbx_seq_one_letter_code
_entity_poly.pdbx_strand_id
1 'polypeptide(L)'
;MSKWSRPPSARNGMRCILRVVLLPTGEVLQASVEESSGDEAFDNSAVRAVFMASNLPVPEDNFLFEKSFREFTLLFRPDDLRL
;
A
#
# COMPACT_ATOMS: atom_id res chain seq x y z
N MET A 1 10.96 20.87 6.29
CA MET A 1 11.58 21.00 4.96
C MET A 1 11.07 19.85 4.10
N SER A 2 10.09 20.10 3.22
CA SER A 2 9.47 19.06 2.39
C SER A 2 10.17 18.97 1.04
N LYS A 3 10.58 17.76 0.66
CA LYS A 3 11.22 17.42 -0.63
C LYS A 3 10.32 16.44 -1.40
N TRP A 4 9.11 16.86 -1.79
CA TRP A 4 8.47 16.23 -2.94
C TRP A 4 7.60 17.21 -3.73
N SER A 5 7.96 17.39 -5.00
CA SER A 5 7.17 18.14 -5.99
C SER A 5 6.28 17.15 -6.72
N ARG A 6 4.96 17.28 -6.50
CA ARG A 6 3.92 16.54 -7.25
C ARG A 6 4.19 16.62 -8.76
N PRO A 7 4.27 15.49 -9.48
CA PRO A 7 4.28 15.51 -10.93
C PRO A 7 2.95 16.05 -11.47
N PRO A 8 2.95 16.81 -12.57
CA PRO A 8 1.74 17.37 -13.18
C PRO A 8 0.76 16.32 -13.74
N SER A 9 1.12 15.03 -13.74
CA SER A 9 0.27 13.92 -14.19
C SER A 9 -0.76 13.45 -13.16
N ALA A 10 -0.62 13.82 -11.88
CA ALA A 10 -1.53 13.41 -10.81
C ALA A 10 -2.94 14.02 -10.98
N ARG A 11 -3.81 13.36 -11.75
CA ARG A 11 -5.23 13.76 -11.95
C ARG A 11 -6.09 13.25 -10.80
N ASN A 12 -7.09 14.05 -10.39
CA ASN A 12 -8.16 13.61 -9.49
C ASN A 12 -8.77 12.31 -10.03
N GLY A 13 -8.71 11.23 -9.24
CA GLY A 13 -9.23 9.91 -9.59
C GLY A 13 -8.18 8.81 -9.78
N MET A 14 -6.89 9.14 -9.74
CA MET A 14 -5.83 8.11 -9.73
C MET A 14 -5.97 7.23 -8.49
N ARG A 15 -5.99 5.93 -8.72
CA ARG A 15 -6.01 4.89 -7.70
C ARG A 15 -5.14 3.76 -8.21
N CYS A 16 -4.35 3.14 -7.35
CA CYS A 16 -3.77 1.85 -7.65
C CYS A 16 -4.24 0.85 -6.60
N ILE A 17 -4.35 -0.39 -7.03
CA ILE A 17 -4.72 -1.50 -6.16
C ILE A 17 -3.45 -2.30 -5.93
N LEU A 18 -3.07 -2.45 -4.67
CA LEU A 18 -1.90 -3.21 -4.27
C LEU A 18 -2.34 -4.50 -3.61
N ARG A 19 -1.75 -5.62 -4.02
CA ARG A 19 -1.83 -6.88 -3.29
C ARG A 19 -0.72 -6.92 -2.26
N VAL A 20 -1.09 -7.09 -0.99
CA VAL A 20 -0.17 -7.06 0.15
C VAL A 20 -0.24 -8.41 0.85
N VAL A 21 0.93 -8.98 1.12
CA VAL A 21 1.11 -10.22 1.87
C VAL A 21 1.83 -9.88 3.16
N LEU A 22 1.26 -10.30 4.29
CA LEU A 22 1.82 -10.07 5.61
C LEU A 22 2.36 -11.36 6.22
N LEU A 23 3.29 -11.19 7.16
CA LEU A 23 3.63 -12.19 8.16
C LEU A 23 2.72 -12.03 9.39
N PRO A 24 2.54 -13.08 10.21
CA PRO A 24 1.78 -13.00 11.47
C PRO A 24 2.34 -11.95 12.46
N THR A 25 3.58 -11.50 12.26
CA THR A 25 4.22 -10.44 13.02
C THR A 25 3.76 -9.02 12.63
N GLY A 26 2.98 -8.89 11.54
CA GLY A 26 2.59 -7.59 10.97
C GLY A 26 3.61 -7.00 10.00
N GLU A 27 4.67 -7.75 9.70
CA GLU A 27 5.67 -7.38 8.69
C GLU A 27 5.12 -7.61 7.28
N VAL A 28 5.42 -6.68 6.36
CA VAL A 28 5.06 -6.81 4.95
C VAL A 28 6.06 -7.76 4.27
N LEU A 29 5.61 -8.95 3.92
CA LEU A 29 6.40 -9.91 3.15
C LEU A 29 6.50 -9.48 1.68
N GLN A 30 5.39 -9.04 1.10
CA GLN A 30 5.31 -8.66 -0.30
C GLN A 30 4.25 -7.58 -0.52
N ALA A 31 4.54 -6.61 -1.38
CA ALA A 31 3.57 -5.68 -1.95
C ALA A 31 3.78 -5.59 -3.46
N SER A 32 2.71 -5.76 -4.23
CA SER A 32 2.74 -5.72 -5.69
C SER A 32 1.52 -5.04 -6.26
N VAL A 33 1.67 -4.38 -7.41
CA VAL A 33 0.56 -3.73 -8.11
C VAL A 33 -0.35 -4.80 -8.72
N GLU A 34 -1.62 -4.80 -8.32
CA GLU A 34 -2.68 -5.64 -8.87
C GLU A 34 -3.44 -4.89 -9.97
N GLU A 35 -3.79 -3.61 -9.73
CA GLU A 35 -4.35 -2.69 -10.73
C GLU A 35 -3.51 -1.41 -10.75
N SER A 36 -2.90 -1.12 -11.90
CA SER A 36 -2.10 0.09 -12.11
C SER A 36 -2.98 1.34 -12.14
N SER A 37 -2.48 2.44 -11.57
CA SER A 37 -3.12 3.75 -11.71
C SER A 37 -2.99 4.36 -13.12
N GLY A 38 -2.20 3.73 -13.99
CA GLY A 38 -1.78 4.28 -15.28
C GLY A 38 -0.55 5.20 -15.18
N ASP A 39 0.02 5.39 -13.98
CA ASP A 39 1.27 6.11 -13.74
C ASP A 39 2.23 5.23 -12.91
N GLU A 40 3.29 4.74 -13.57
CA GLU A 40 4.25 3.83 -12.94
C GLU A 40 4.99 4.47 -11.75
N ALA A 41 5.22 5.79 -11.78
CA ALA A 41 5.87 6.49 -10.67
C ALA A 41 4.94 6.53 -9.45
N PHE A 42 3.63 6.74 -9.66
CA PHE A 42 2.64 6.64 -8.60
C PHE A 42 2.55 5.22 -8.03
N ASP A 43 2.45 4.21 -8.89
CA ASP A 43 2.35 2.81 -8.48
C ASP A 43 3.58 2.37 -7.66
N ASN A 44 4.78 2.71 -8.12
CA ASN A 44 6.03 2.42 -7.40
C ASN A 44 6.10 3.16 -6.05
N SER A 45 5.59 4.39 -5.98
CA SER A 45 5.55 5.14 -4.72
C SER A 45 4.62 4.48 -3.70
N ALA A 46 3.47 3.96 -4.16
CA ALA A 46 2.50 3.27 -3.33
C ALA A 46 3.07 1.96 -2.78
N VAL A 47 3.71 1.14 -3.64
CA VAL A 47 4.40 -0.09 -3.22
C VAL A 47 5.44 0.20 -2.15
N ARG A 48 6.28 1.23 -2.36
CA ARG A 48 7.28 1.64 -1.37
C ARG A 48 6.67 2.10 -0.06
N ALA A 49 5.57 2.86 -0.11
CA ALA A 49 4.88 3.33 1.09
C ALA A 49 4.36 2.16 1.93
N VAL A 50 3.79 1.13 1.29
CA VAL A 50 3.34 -0.09 1.99
C VAL A 50 4.52 -0.82 2.63
N PHE A 51 5.63 -1.01 1.91
CA PHE A 51 6.83 -1.63 2.50
C PHE A 51 7.38 -0.84 3.70
N MET A 52 7.38 0.50 3.61
CA MET A 52 7.85 1.38 4.68
C MET A 52 6.90 1.44 5.89
N ALA A 53 5.62 1.14 5.71
CA ALA A 53 4.62 1.09 6.78
C ALA A 53 4.75 -0.16 7.68
N SER A 54 5.94 -0.79 7.70
CA SER A 54 6.26 -2.01 8.47
C SER A 54 5.64 -1.98 9.88
N ASN A 55 5.20 -3.14 10.38
CA ASN A 55 4.43 -3.32 11.63
C ASN A 55 2.97 -2.85 11.54
N LEU A 56 2.25 -3.38 10.56
CA LEU A 56 0.81 -3.17 10.51
C LEU A 56 0.13 -3.88 11.70
N PRO A 57 -0.92 -3.27 12.29
CA PRO A 57 -1.66 -3.90 13.36
C PRO A 57 -2.36 -5.16 12.81
N VAL A 58 -1.92 -6.31 13.30
CA VAL A 58 -2.50 -7.62 12.98
C VAL A 58 -3.08 -8.25 14.25
N PRO A 59 -4.13 -9.07 14.14
CA PRO A 59 -4.67 -9.77 15.30
C PRO A 59 -3.69 -10.81 15.84
N GLU A 60 -3.64 -10.97 17.17
CA GLU A 60 -2.86 -12.03 17.83
C GLU A 60 -3.43 -13.43 17.55
N ASP A 61 -4.72 -13.51 17.20
CA ASP A 61 -5.36 -14.76 16.79
C ASP A 61 -4.89 -15.18 15.40
N ASN A 62 -4.06 -16.24 15.38
CA ASN A 62 -3.52 -16.81 14.16
C ASN A 62 -4.61 -17.21 13.16
N PHE A 63 -5.73 -17.78 13.61
CA PHE A 63 -6.80 -18.21 12.70
C PHE A 63 -7.45 -17.01 12.00
N LEU A 64 -7.66 -15.92 12.72
CA LEU A 64 -8.17 -14.67 12.15
C LEU A 64 -7.15 -14.04 11.18
N PHE A 65 -5.86 -14.10 11.53
CA PHE A 65 -4.79 -13.63 10.66
C PHE A 65 -4.76 -14.40 9.33
N GLU A 66 -4.72 -15.73 9.39
CA GLU A 66 -4.71 -16.60 8.20
C GLU A 66 -5.92 -16.34 7.29
N LYS A 67 -7.08 -16.12 7.90
CA LYS A 67 -8.35 -15.96 7.17
C LYS A 67 -8.49 -14.60 6.49
N SER A 68 -7.91 -13.53 7.04
CA SER A 68 -8.26 -12.16 6.63
C SER A 68 -7.11 -11.17 6.49
N PHE A 69 -5.91 -11.48 6.99
CA PHE A 69 -4.77 -10.54 7.02
C PHE A 69 -3.51 -11.07 6.35
N ARG A 70 -3.36 -12.39 6.18
CA ARG A 70 -2.22 -12.99 5.44
C ARG A 70 -2.06 -12.37 4.07
N GLU A 71 -3.17 -12.15 3.38
CA GLU A 71 -3.21 -11.55 2.06
C GLU A 71 -4.47 -10.70 1.93
N PHE A 72 -4.28 -9.46 1.52
CA PHE A 72 -5.38 -8.55 1.25
C PHE A 72 -5.02 -7.55 0.16
N THR A 73 -6.05 -6.88 -0.32
CA THR A 73 -5.93 -5.88 -1.36
C THR A 73 -6.11 -4.49 -0.75
N LEU A 74 -5.16 -3.59 -1.00
CA LEU A 74 -5.15 -2.21 -0.52
C LEU A 74 -5.40 -1.25 -1.69
N LEU A 75 -6.46 -0.46 -1.59
CA LEU A 75 -6.71 0.64 -2.49
C LEU A 75 -5.90 1.86 -2.04
N PHE A 76 -4.96 2.32 -2.87
CA PHE A 76 -4.11 3.46 -2.56
C PHE A 76 -4.53 4.68 -3.38
N ARG A 77 -4.83 5.80 -2.71
CA ARG A 77 -5.26 7.05 -3.34
C ARG A 77 -4.33 8.21 -2.95
N PRO A 78 -4.07 9.16 -3.86
CA PRO A 78 -3.18 10.29 -3.59
C PRO A 78 -3.67 11.23 -2.48
N ASP A 79 -4.97 11.23 -2.17
CA ASP A 79 -5.53 12.06 -1.09
C ASP A 79 -5.19 11.52 0.31
N ASP A 80 -4.85 10.22 0.42
CA ASP A 80 -4.43 9.59 1.68
C ASP A 80 -3.05 10.09 2.17
N LEU A 81 -2.31 10.81 1.32
CA LEU A 81 -0.97 11.36 1.60
C LEU A 81 -0.97 12.77 2.21
N ARG A 82 -2.15 13.36 2.48
CA ARG A 82 -2.24 14.62 3.25
C ARG A 82 -2.14 14.32 4.75
N LEU A 83 -0.90 14.24 5.25
CA LEU A 83 -0.57 14.46 6.67
C LEU A 83 0.24 15.75 6.81
#